data_AF-Q8CYP4-F1
#
_entry.id   AF-Q8CYP4-F1
#
_cell.length_a   1.000
_cell.length_b   1.000
_cell.length_c   1.000
_cell.angle_alpha   90.00
_cell.angle_beta   90.00
_cell.angle_gamma   90.00
#
_symmetry.space_group_name_H-M   'P 1'
#
loop_
_entity.id
_entity.type
_entity.pdbx_description
1 polymer ?
#
loop_
_entity_poly.entity_id
_entity_poly.type
_entity_poly.pdbx_seq_one_letter_code
_entity_poly.pdbx_strand_id
1 'polypeptide(L)' 'MKKENEYVILTTASLGVMIGIVFAIFLDFPVEYGISLGLLNGIVLGSLIVYKNNKN' A
#
# COMPACT_ATOMS: atom_id res chain seq x y z
N MET A 1 13.59 -10.99 10.24
CA MET A 1 13.04 -11.34 8.91
C MET A 1 11.51 -11.35 8.84
N LYS A 2 10.76 -12.35 9.36
CA LYS A 2 9.28 -12.37 9.15
C LYS A 2 8.55 -11.11 9.68
N LYS A 3 8.85 -10.69 10.93
CA LYS A 3 8.25 -9.48 11.52
C LYS A 3 8.61 -8.19 10.77
N GLU A 4 9.83 -8.08 10.27
CA GLU A 4 10.26 -6.91 9.48
C GLU A 4 9.53 -6.84 8.15
N ASN A 5 9.34 -8.00 7.50
CA ASN A 5 8.60 -8.09 6.25
C ASN A 5 7.12 -7.71 6.44
N GLU A 6 6.50 -8.18 7.52
CA GLU A 6 5.14 -7.76 7.90
C GLU A 6 5.06 -6.25 8.14
N TYR A 7 6.03 -5.68 8.86
CA TYR A 7 6.09 -4.24 9.10
C TYR A 7 6.18 -3.45 7.79
N VAL A 8 7.05 -3.85 6.86
CA VAL A 8 7.17 -3.20 5.54
C VAL A 8 5.84 -3.24 4.78
N ILE A 9 5.18 -4.40 4.72
CA ILE A 9 3.90 -4.54 4.01
C ILE A 9 2.82 -3.68 4.65
N LEU A 10 2.74 -3.65 5.99
CA LEU A 10 1.75 -2.85 6.70
C LEU A 10 2.00 -1.34 6.52
N THR A 11 3.26 -0.91 6.55
CA THR A 11 3.63 0.49 6.32
C THR A 11 3.33 0.93 4.89
N THR A 12 3.60 0.10 3.88
CA THR A 12 3.24 0.45 2.50
C THR A 12 1.74 0.35 2.25
N ALA A 13 1.02 -0.57 2.91
CA ALA A 13 -0.42 -0.65 2.84
C ALA A 13 -1.09 0.59 3.43
N SER A 14 -0.65 1.06 4.60
CA SER A 14 -1.19 2.28 5.22
C SER A 14 -0.87 3.52 4.38
N LEU A 15 0.35 3.64 3.86
CA LEU A 15 0.72 4.70 2.93
C LEU A 15 -0.14 4.67 1.66
N GLY A 16 -0.37 3.48 1.11
CA GLY A 16 -1.24 3.27 -0.05
C GLY A 16 -2.66 3.76 0.21
N VAL A 17 -3.24 3.45 1.36
CA VAL A 17 -4.57 3.95 1.76
C VAL A 17 -4.58 5.47 1.87
N MET A 18 -3.58 6.08 2.50
CA MET A 18 -3.48 7.55 2.61
C MET A 18 -3.44 8.21 1.24
N ILE A 19 -2.61 7.68 0.33
CA ILE A 19 -2.52 8.14 -1.05
C ILE A 19 -3.86 7.96 -1.78
N GLY A 20 -4.50 6.80 -1.61
CA GLY A 20 -5.80 6.49 -2.21
C GLY A 20 -6.90 7.47 -1.81
N ILE A 21 -6.96 7.87 -0.53
CA ILE A 21 -7.89 8.89 -0.03
C ILE A 21 -7.60 10.25 -0.67
N VAL A 22 -6.33 10.65 -0.71
CA VAL A 22 -5.92 11.92 -1.35
C VAL A 22 -6.37 11.95 -2.81
N PHE A 23 -6.11 10.89 -3.58
CA PHE A 23 -6.57 10.80 -4.97
C PHE A 23 -8.10 10.83 -5.10
N ALA A 24 -8.84 10.15 -4.22
CA ALA A 24 -10.29 10.18 -4.26
C ALA A 24 -10.86 11.60 -4.14
N ILE A 25 -10.32 12.38 -3.19
CA ILE A 25 -10.74 13.78 -2.98
C ILE A 25 -10.41 14.64 -4.20
N PHE A 26 -9.19 14.55 -4.73
CA PHE A 26 -8.76 15.41 -5.83
C PHE A 26 -9.38 15.05 -7.18
N LEU A 27 -9.80 13.80 -7.36
CA LEU A 27 -10.41 13.31 -8.60
C LEU A 27 -11.93 13.21 -8.56
N ASP A 28 -12.56 13.69 -7.47
CA ASP A 28 -14.00 13.52 -7.21
C ASP A 28 -14.46 12.06 -7.40
N PHE A 29 -13.63 11.13 -6.94
CA PHE A 29 -13.85 9.69 -7.07
C PHE A 29 -14.40 9.13 -5.75
N PRO A 30 -15.28 8.11 -5.76
CA PRO A 30 -15.83 7.59 -4.51
C PRO A 30 -14.72 7.09 -3.56
N VAL A 31 -14.79 7.53 -2.31
CA VAL A 31 -13.73 7.35 -1.32
C VAL A 31 -13.45 5.87 -1.07
N GLU A 32 -14.48 5.03 -1.09
CA GLU A 32 -14.38 3.57 -0.94
C GLU A 32 -13.50 2.95 -2.02
N TYR A 33 -13.58 3.43 -3.27
CA TYR A 33 -12.72 2.97 -4.35
C TYR A 33 -11.29 3.49 -4.20
N GLY A 34 -11.12 4.74 -3.77
CA GLY A 34 -9.80 5.30 -3.46
C GLY A 34 -9.07 4.49 -2.39
N ILE A 35 -9.75 4.17 -1.29
CA ILE A 35 -9.22 3.31 -0.22
C ILE A 35 -8.87 1.93 -0.77
N SER A 36 -9.76 1.31 -1.54
CA SER A 36 -9.56 -0.04 -2.09
C SER A 36 -8.36 -0.11 -3.04
N LEU A 37 -8.26 0.86 -3.96
CA LEU A 37 -7.14 0.98 -4.89
C LEU A 37 -5.84 1.28 -4.15
N GLY A 38 -5.88 2.19 -3.17
CA GLY A 38 -4.74 2.53 -2.33
C GLY A 38 -4.20 1.34 -1.55
N LEU A 39 -5.09 0.59 -0.89
CA LEU A 39 -4.76 -0.62 -0.15
C LEU A 39 -4.13 -1.69 -1.04
N LEU A 40 -4.76 -1.98 -2.20
CA LEU A 40 -4.26 -2.96 -3.15
C LEU A 40 -2.84 -2.61 -3.62
N ASN A 41 -2.63 -1.36 -4.06
CA ASN A 41 -1.32 -0.92 -4.53
C ASN A 41 -0.27 -0.92 -3.41
N GLY A 42 -0.63 -0.51 -2.20
CA GLY A 42 0.25 -0.54 -1.04
C GLY A 42 0.71 -1.95 -0.65
N ILE A 43 -0.20 -2.94 -0.70
CA ILE A 43 0.14 -4.36 -0.44
C ILE A 43 1.06 -4.91 -1.55
N VAL A 44 0.75 -4.61 -2.82
CA VAL A 44 1.55 -5.06 -3.96
C VAL A 44 2.97 -4.50 -3.86
N LEU A 45 3.11 -3.21 -3.60
CA LEU A 45 4.41 -2.57 -3.42
C LEU A 45 5.19 -3.16 -2.24
N GLY A 46 4.54 -3.31 -1.08
CA GLY A 46 5.17 -3.91 0.10
C GLY A 46 5.67 -5.33 -0.16
N SER A 47 4.85 -6.13 -0.83
CA SER A 47 5.19 -7.50 -1.21
C SER A 47 6.38 -7.53 -2.18
N LEU A 48 6.44 -6.60 -3.13
CA LEU A 48 7.55 -6.47 -4.07
C LEU A 48 8.85 -6.07 -3.36
N ILE A 49 8.79 -5.14 -2.40
CA ILE A 49 9.95 -4.72 -1.59
C ILE A 49 10.47 -5.91 -0.78
N VAL A 50 9.57 -6.63 -0.09
CA VAL A 50 9.93 -7.82 0.69
C VAL A 50 10.55 -8.89 -0.19
N TYR A 51 9.96 -9.16 -1.37
CA TYR A 51 10.49 -10.13 -2.32
C TYR A 51 11.91 -9.75 -2.78
N LYS A 52 12.13 -8.47 -3.11
CA LYS A 52 13.45 -7.96 -3.52
C LYS A 52 14.47 -8.07 -2.39
N ASN A 53 14.10 -7.72 -1.17
CA ASN A 53 14.99 -7.75 0.00
C ASN A 53 15.36 -9.19 0.41
N ASN A 54 14.47 -10.16 0.21
CA ASN A 54 14.79 -11.57 0.53
C ASN A 54 15.68 -12.24 -0.53
N LYS A 55 15.80 -11.67 -1.74
CA LYS A 55 16.61 -12.21 -2.84
C LYS A 55 18.05 -11.68 -2.84
N ASN A 56 18.30 -10.58 -2.13
CA ASN A 56 19.58 -9.87 -2.08
C ASN A 56 20.33 -10.18 -0.79
#